data_AF-A0A3D8PGS5-F1
#
_entry.id   AF-A0A3D8PGS5-F1
#
_cell.length_a   1.000
_cell.length_b   1.000
_cell.length_c   1.000
_cell.angle_alpha   90.00
_cell.angle_beta   90.00
_cell.angle_gamma   90.00
#
_symmetry.space_group_name_H-M   'P 1'
#
loop_
_entity.id
_entity.type
_entity.pdbx_description
1 polymer ?
#
loop_
_entity_poly.entity_id
_entity_poly.type
_entity_poly.pdbx_seq_one_letter_code
_entity_poly.pdbx_strand_id
1 'polypeptide(L)' 'MNRLLKWLRHDHLPPHLQAVVKPIDALAQEMDGTLAEGAEKTAGMRKLVEAKDCFVRARIEQDEEA' A
#
# COMPACT_ATOMS: atom_id res chain seq x y z
N MET A 1 0.37 -13.80 9.49
CA MET A 1 -0.34 -12.79 8.69
C MET A 1 -0.13 -11.43 9.34
N ASN A 2 0.66 -10.56 8.71
CA ASN A 2 0.93 -9.24 9.25
C ASN A 2 -0.36 -8.40 9.29
N ARG A 3 -0.65 -7.81 10.46
CA ARG A 3 -1.88 -7.02 10.68
C ARG A 3 -1.95 -5.76 9.81
N LEU A 4 -0.83 -5.34 9.21
CA LEU A 4 -0.75 -4.18 8.33
C LEU A 4 -1.29 -4.45 6.93
N LEU A 5 -1.36 -5.71 6.47
CA LEU A 5 -1.84 -6.05 5.13
C LEU A 5 -3.27 -5.55 4.85
N LYS A 6 -4.13 -5.51 5.88
CA LYS A 6 -5.49 -5.00 5.73
C LYS A 6 -5.53 -3.52 5.30
N TRP A 7 -4.50 -2.75 5.62
CA TRP A 7 -4.37 -1.35 5.25
C TRP A 7 -3.71 -1.16 3.87
N LEU A 8 -3.15 -2.22 3.29
CA LEU A 8 -2.44 -2.19 2.01
C LEU A 8 -3.29 -2.70 0.85
N ARG A 9 -4.46 -3.31 1.13
CA ARG A 9 -5.40 -3.79 0.12
C ARG A 9 -5.88 -2.68 -0.80
N HIS A 10 -5.89 -2.93 -2.11
CA HIS A 10 -6.41 -1.98 -3.10
C HIS A 10 -7.94 -2.11 -3.31
N ASP A 11 -8.50 -3.29 -3.13
CA ASP A 11 -9.84 -3.67 -3.60
C ASP A 11 -11.02 -2.87 -3.04
N HIS A 12 -10.88 -2.24 -1.89
CA HIS A 12 -11.91 -1.38 -1.30
C HIS A 12 -11.97 0.03 -1.90
N LEU A 13 -10.99 0.41 -2.72
CA LEU A 13 -10.89 1.75 -3.29
C LEU A 13 -11.67 1.84 -4.62
N PRO A 14 -12.11 3.06 -5.02
CA PRO A 14 -12.61 3.31 -6.37
C PRO A 14 -11.58 2.95 -7.46
N PRO A 15 -11.99 2.55 -8.68
CA PRO A 15 -11.09 2.05 -9.73
C PRO A 15 -9.88 2.94 -10.05
N HIS A 16 -10.07 4.26 -10.08
CA HIS A 16 -9.00 5.22 -10.38
C HIS A 16 -7.91 5.28 -9.29
N LEU A 17 -8.24 4.94 -8.03
CA LEU A 17 -7.29 4.82 -6.92
C LEU A 17 -6.70 3.41 -6.81
N GLN A 18 -7.47 2.37 -7.18
CA GLN A 18 -6.96 1.00 -7.20
C GLN A 18 -5.70 0.86 -8.06
N ALA A 19 -5.67 1.53 -9.22
CA ALA A 19 -4.54 1.49 -10.14
C ALA A 19 -3.22 1.94 -9.47
N VAL A 20 -3.29 2.91 -8.55
CA VAL A 20 -2.14 3.46 -7.83
C VAL A 20 -1.74 2.59 -6.64
N VAL A 21 -2.70 1.97 -5.95
CA VAL A 21 -2.44 1.16 -4.75
C VAL A 21 -2.02 -0.27 -5.09
N LYS A 22 -2.47 -0.82 -6.22
CA LYS A 22 -2.21 -2.22 -6.61
C LYS A 22 -0.71 -2.61 -6.60
N PRO A 23 0.24 -1.79 -7.06
CA PRO A 23 1.67 -2.11 -6.96
C PRO A 23 2.16 -2.23 -5.51
N ILE A 24 1.66 -1.38 -4.61
CA ILE A 24 2.02 -1.41 -3.19
C ILE A 24 1.41 -2.63 -2.50
N ASP A 25 0.15 -2.95 -2.79
CA ASP A 25 -0.51 -4.15 -2.27
C ASP A 25 0.29 -5.41 -2.66
N ALA A 26 0.62 -5.56 -3.95
CA ALA A 26 1.40 -6.68 -4.44
C ALA A 26 2.76 -6.81 -3.74
N LEU A 27 3.50 -5.71 -3.62
CA LEU A 27 4.79 -5.69 -2.92
C LEU A 27 4.64 -6.05 -1.43
N ALA A 28 3.59 -5.56 -0.78
CA ALA A 28 3.31 -5.87 0.62
C ALA A 28 3.04 -7.36 0.85
N GLN A 29 2.27 -8.01 -0.03
CA GLN A 29 2.03 -9.46 0.02
C GLN A 29 3.33 -10.24 -0.18
N GLU A 30 4.15 -9.83 -1.14
CA GLU A 30 5.44 -10.46 -1.43
C GLU A 30 6.40 -10.36 -0.22
N MET A 31 6.56 -9.15 0.34
CA MET A 31 7.43 -8.95 1.51
C MET A 31 6.90 -9.68 2.75
N ASP A 32 5.57 -9.76 2.94
CA ASP A 32 5.01 -10.52 4.05
C ASP A 32 5.24 -12.03 3.92
N GLY A 33 5.16 -12.55 2.69
CA GLY A 33 5.32 -13.98 2.40
C GLY A 33 6.77 -14.46 2.33
N THR A 34 7.73 -13.58 2.00
CA THR A 34 9.13 -13.96 1.74
C THR A 34 10.10 -13.66 2.88
N LEU A 35 9.86 -12.61 3.66
CA LEU A 35 10.77 -12.19 4.73
C LEU A 35 10.38 -12.79 6.09
N ALA A 36 11.40 -13.17 6.86
CA ALA A 36 11.22 -13.57 8.26
C ALA A 36 10.70 -12.39 9.12
N GLU A 37 9.98 -12.72 10.20
CA GLU A 37 9.51 -11.72 11.16
C GLU A 37 10.67 -10.98 11.82
N GLY A 38 10.56 -9.66 11.94
CA GLY A 38 11.60 -8.82 12.52
C GLY A 38 11.28 -7.34 12.51
N ALA A 39 12.12 -6.56 13.19
CA ALA A 39 11.97 -5.11 13.31
C ALA A 39 11.98 -4.42 11.93
N GLU A 40 12.88 -4.83 11.04
CA GLU A 40 13.01 -4.28 9.69
C GLU A 40 11.82 -4.61 8.80
N LYS A 41 11.31 -5.85 8.83
CA LYS A 41 10.06 -6.20 8.14
C LYS A 41 8.91 -5.33 8.62
N THR A 42 8.77 -5.17 9.94
CA THR A 42 7.73 -4.31 10.53
C THR A 42 7.90 -2.84 10.15
N ALA A 43 9.13 -2.35 10.07
CA ALA A 43 9.43 -0.99 9.62
C ALA A 43 9.12 -0.79 8.14
N GLY A 44 9.51 -1.73 7.27
CA GLY A 44 9.20 -1.71 5.84
C GLY A 44 7.70 -1.71 5.58
N MET A 45 6.95 -2.59 6.25
CA MET A 45 5.49 -2.67 6.10
C MET A 45 4.78 -1.37 6.53
N ARG A 46 5.27 -0.68 7.58
CA ARG A 46 4.75 0.65 7.97
C ARG A 46 5.04 1.71 6.91
N LYS A 47 6.24 1.72 6.34
CA LYS A 47 6.60 2.64 5.24
C LYS A 47 5.73 2.41 4.00
N LEU A 48 5.36 1.17 3.69
CA LEU A 48 4.43 0.90 2.60
C LEU A 48 3.04 1.49 2.85
N VAL A 49 2.55 1.48 4.10
CA VAL A 49 1.26 2.12 4.45
C VAL A 49 1.33 3.63 4.22
N GLU A 50 2.40 4.27 4.67
CA GLU A 50 2.63 5.71 4.48
C GLU A 50 2.73 6.07 2.99
N ALA A 51 3.52 5.30 2.22
CA ALA A 51 3.68 5.49 0.78
C ALA A 51 2.34 5.36 0.05
N LYS A 52 1.53 4.35 0.41
CA LYS A 52 0.20 4.15 -0.15
C LYS A 52 -0.69 5.37 0.06
N ASP A 53 -0.77 5.87 1.29
CA ASP A 53 -1.60 7.02 1.61
C ASP A 53 -1.11 8.30 0.88
N CYS A 54 0.20 8.49 0.73
CA CYS A 54 0.77 9.60 -0.04
C CYS A 54 0.40 9.53 -1.53
N PHE A 55 0.52 8.36 -2.15
CA PHE A 55 0.19 8.23 -3.58
C PHE A 55 -1.31 8.32 -3.84
N VAL A 56 -2.15 7.87 -2.91
CA VAL A 56 -3.60 8.11 -2.98
C VAL A 56 -3.92 9.60 -2.99
N ARG A 57 -3.33 10.38 -2.07
CA ARG A 57 -3.52 11.84 -2.05
C ARG A 57 -3.06 12.51 -3.34
N ALA A 58 -1.87 12.16 -3.84
CA ALA A 58 -1.38 12.70 -5.11
C ALA A 58 -2.30 12.36 -6.29
N ARG A 59 -2.90 11.16 -6.29
CA ARG A 59 -3.86 10.77 -7.34
C ARG A 59 -5.17 11.55 -7.26
N ILE A 60 -5.64 11.87 -6.05
CA ILE A 60 -6.82 12.71 -5.83
C ILE A 60 -6.56 14.12 -6.36
N GLU A 61 -5.42 14.73 -6.02
CA GLU A 61 -5.01 16.04 -6.53
C GLU A 61 -4.97 16.05 -8.07
N GLN A 62 -4.39 15.00 -8.68
CA GLN A 62 -4.38 14.84 -10.13
C GLN A 62 -5.78 14.74 -10.76
N ASP A 63 -6.76 14.13 -10.06
CA ASP A 63 -8.14 14.02 -10.53
C ASP A 63 -8.94 15.33 -10.37
N GLU A 64 -8.57 16.19 -9.41
CA GLU A 64 -9.17 17.52 -9.23
C GLU A 64 -8.67 18.54 -10.26
N GLU A 65 -7.46 18.36 -10.79
CA GLU A 65 -6.84 19.20 -11.83
C GLU A 65 -7.27 18.86 -13.27
N ALA A 66 -7.93 17.71 -13.48
CA ALA A 66 -8.33 17.15 -14.78
C ALA A 66 -9.74 17.59 -15.24
#